data_AF-A0A183U287-F1
#
_entry.id   AF-A0A183U287-F1
#
_cell.length_a   1.000
_cell.length_b   1.000
_cell.length_c   1.000
_cell.angle_alpha   90.00
_cell.angle_beta   90.00
_cell.angle_gamma   90.00
#
_symmetry.space_group_name_H-M   'P 1'
#
loop_
_entity.id
_entity.type
_entity.pdbx_description
1 polymer ?
#
loop_
_entity_poly.entity_id
_entity_poly.type
_entity_poly.pdbx_seq_one_letter_code
_entity_poly.pdbx_strand_id
1 'polypeptide(L)'
;MKGRVKWRKILYERQPFPDDYMSSVKYSFVEAMCGASRVVLHEDAIVIYALVFSWMRRLPESAPYIFLFLLVIILPFYALYAVLTCVRWSTLSDHLFTLLTLVFFGYALTPVIRTLTDTISTDTIYAMSTMLFILSFIFHDYAMSAPV
;
A
#
# COMPACT_ATOMS: atom_id res chain seq x y z
N MET A 1 -3.72 44.12 -3.52
CA MET A 1 -3.55 42.91 -2.71
C MET A 1 -3.73 41.71 -3.63
N LYS A 2 -2.65 41.00 -4.01
CA LYS A 2 -2.76 39.80 -4.85
C LYS A 2 -3.44 38.71 -4.02
N GLY A 3 -4.68 38.37 -4.37
CA GLY A 3 -5.42 37.27 -3.75
C GLY A 3 -4.60 35.99 -3.86
N ARG A 4 -4.56 35.20 -2.79
CA ARG A 4 -3.88 33.89 -2.77
C ARG A 4 -4.50 33.03 -3.87
N VAL A 5 -3.73 32.74 -4.92
CA VAL A 5 -4.15 31.83 -5.98
C VAL A 5 -4.22 30.43 -5.37
N LYS A 6 -5.44 29.87 -5.32
CA LYS A 6 -5.66 28.52 -4.84
C LYS A 6 -5.33 27.58 -6.00
N TRP A 7 -4.38 26.65 -5.78
CA TRP A 7 -3.97 25.69 -6.80
C TRP A 7 -5.19 24.89 -7.28
N ARG A 8 -5.34 24.72 -8.60
CA ARG A 8 -6.43 23.99 -9.25
C ARG A 8 -5.86 23.09 -10.33
N LYS A 9 -6.34 21.85 -10.43
CA LYS A 9 -5.92 20.92 -11.49
C LYS A 9 -6.65 21.32 -12.80
N ILE A 10 -5.90 21.79 -13.80
CA ILE A 10 -6.42 22.38 -15.06
C ILE A 10 -6.39 21.35 -16.21
N LEU A 11 -6.23 20.05 -15.92
CA LEU A 11 -5.94 19.01 -16.93
C LEU A 11 -6.93 18.94 -18.10
N TYR A 12 -8.20 19.29 -17.90
CA TYR A 12 -9.25 19.21 -18.92
C TYR A 12 -9.74 20.57 -19.43
N GLU A 13 -9.17 21.68 -18.96
CA GLU A 13 -9.51 23.00 -19.52
C GLU A 13 -8.72 23.23 -20.80
N ARG A 14 -9.40 23.74 -21.83
CA ARG A 14 -8.79 24.03 -23.13
C ARG A 14 -7.75 25.14 -22.96
N GLN A 15 -6.48 24.77 -23.06
CA GLN A 15 -5.36 25.71 -22.95
C GLN A 15 -5.13 26.41 -24.30
N PRO A 16 -4.52 27.62 -24.31
CA PRO A 16 -4.21 28.34 -25.54
C PRO A 16 -3.04 27.71 -26.33
N PHE A 17 -2.53 26.57 -25.88
CA PHE A 17 -1.44 25.85 -26.51
C PHE A 17 -1.99 24.67 -27.31
N PRO A 18 -1.34 24.27 -28.42
CA PRO A 18 -1.66 23.03 -29.12
C PRO A 18 -1.55 21.83 -28.16
N ASP A 19 -2.36 20.79 -28.35
CA ASP A 19 -2.33 19.60 -27.48
C ASP A 19 -0.96 18.87 -27.50
N ASP A 20 -0.15 19.13 -28.54
CA ASP A 20 1.23 18.65 -28.68
C ASP A 20 2.26 19.46 -27.86
N TYR A 21 1.82 20.51 -27.15
CA TYR A 21 2.69 21.35 -26.33
C TYR A 21 3.02 20.65 -25.00
N MET A 22 3.78 19.56 -25.09
CA MET A 22 4.41 18.97 -23.92
C MET A 22 5.60 19.85 -23.53
N SER A 23 5.42 20.68 -22.49
CA SER A 23 6.59 21.17 -21.76
C SER A 23 7.38 19.93 -21.35
N SER A 24 8.61 19.77 -21.86
CA SER A 24 9.47 18.66 -21.41
C SER A 24 9.58 18.76 -19.90
N VAL A 25 8.83 17.92 -19.18
CA VAL A 25 8.82 17.92 -17.72
C VAL A 25 10.17 17.36 -17.31
N LYS A 26 11.10 18.27 -17.01
CA LYS A 26 12.44 17.93 -16.57
C LYS A 26 12.36 17.50 -15.11
N TYR A 27 12.18 16.21 -14.88
CA TYR A 27 12.37 15.63 -13.56
C TYR A 27 13.85 15.60 -13.21
N SER A 28 14.17 15.94 -11.96
CA SER A 28 15.51 15.64 -11.43
C SER A 28 15.70 14.12 -11.36
N PHE A 29 16.95 13.64 -11.48
CA PHE A 29 17.26 12.21 -11.33
C PHE A 29 16.71 11.65 -10.01
N VAL A 30 16.84 12.40 -8.91
CA VAL A 30 16.36 11.98 -7.59
C VAL A 30 14.83 11.85 -7.55
N GLU A 31 14.15 12.80 -8.19
CA GLU A 31 12.69 12.78 -8.28
C GLU A 31 12.23 11.57 -9.11
N ALA A 32 12.82 11.36 -10.30
CA ALA A 32 12.56 10.18 -11.12
C ALA A 32 12.85 8.87 -10.36
N MET A 33 13.95 8.80 -9.61
CA MET A 33 14.31 7.64 -8.79
C MET A 33 13.29 7.40 -7.66
N CYS A 34 12.81 8.46 -7.00
CA CYS A 34 11.77 8.38 -5.97
C CYS A 34 10.45 7.87 -6.57
N GLY A 35 10.06 8.38 -7.74
CA GLY A 35 8.86 7.95 -8.47
C GLY A 35 8.94 6.47 -8.85
N ALA A 36 10.06 6.04 -9.43
CA ALA A 36 10.31 4.64 -9.77
C ALA A 36 10.28 3.75 -8.52
N SER A 37 10.87 4.19 -7.41
CA SER A 37 10.89 3.44 -6.15
C SER A 37 9.49 3.18 -5.59
N ARG A 38 8.52 4.08 -5.80
CA ARG A 38 7.13 3.88 -5.37
C ARG A 38 6.42 2.79 -6.15
N VAL A 39 6.70 2.67 -7.45
CA VAL A 39 6.16 1.58 -8.28
C VAL A 39 6.75 0.24 -7.84
N VAL A 40 8.07 0.20 -7.65
CA VAL A 40 8.78 -1.01 -7.18
C VAL A 40 8.27 -1.43 -5.80
N LEU A 41 8.04 -0.48 -4.87
CA LEU A 41 7.48 -0.79 -3.56
C LEU A 41 6.10 -1.45 -3.63
N HIS A 42 5.25 -1.02 -4.57
CA HIS A 42 3.92 -1.60 -4.78
C HIS A 42 4.01 -3.00 -5.42
N GLU A 43 4.91 -3.18 -6.38
CA GLU A 43 5.24 -4.50 -6.93
C GLU A 43 5.73 -5.46 -5.85
N ASP A 44 6.71 -5.03 -5.05
CA ASP A 44 7.28 -5.81 -3.95
C ASP A 44 6.20 -6.20 -2.94
N ALA A 45 5.23 -5.33 -2.65
CA ALA A 45 4.11 -5.66 -1.78
C ALA A 45 3.24 -6.80 -2.34
N ILE A 46 3.01 -6.83 -3.66
CA ILE A 46 2.28 -7.92 -4.34
C ILE A 46 3.09 -9.23 -4.26
N VAL A 47 4.41 -9.16 -4.49
CA VAL A 47 5.30 -10.32 -4.41
C VAL A 47 5.34 -10.89 -2.99
N ILE A 48 5.49 -10.04 -1.98
CA ILE A 48 5.48 -10.44 -0.57
C ILE A 48 4.15 -11.11 -0.22
N TYR A 49 3.02 -10.56 -0.66
CA TYR A 49 1.72 -11.20 -0.47
C TYR A 49 1.71 -12.62 -1.07
N ALA A 50 2.16 -12.79 -2.31
CA ALA A 50 2.16 -14.09 -2.98
C ALA A 50 3.08 -15.11 -2.26
N LEU A 51 4.24 -14.66 -1.78
CA LEU A 51 5.16 -15.48 -1.00
C LEU A 51 4.53 -15.93 0.32
N VAL A 52 3.95 -15.00 1.09
CA VAL A 52 3.26 -15.33 2.35
C VAL A 52 2.10 -16.30 2.10
N PHE A 53 1.29 -16.05 1.06
CA PHE A 53 0.21 -16.95 0.67
C PHE A 53 0.70 -18.35 0.32
N SER A 54 1.83 -18.47 -0.39
CA SER A 54 2.43 -19.77 -0.71
C SER A 54 2.89 -20.52 0.54
N TRP A 55 3.45 -19.81 1.53
CA TRP A 55 3.93 -20.40 2.78
C TRP A 55 2.77 -20.80 3.70
N MET A 56 1.65 -20.08 3.65
CA MET A 56 0.44 -20.42 4.39
C MET A 56 -0.18 -21.75 3.94
N ARG A 57 0.08 -22.25 2.72
CA ARG A 57 -0.43 -23.58 2.30
C ARG A 57 0.15 -24.73 3.11
N ARG A 58 1.26 -24.52 3.83
CA ARG A 58 1.91 -25.51 4.69
C ARG A 58 1.47 -25.44 6.16
N LEU A 59 0.35 -24.78 6.45
CA LEU A 59 -0.25 -24.74 7.78
C LEU A 59 -0.61 -26.16 8.26
N PRO A 60 -0.42 -26.48 9.55
CA PRO A 60 -0.13 -25.57 10.67
C PRO A 60 1.37 -25.30 10.93
N GLU A 61 2.27 -26.10 10.37
CA GLU A 61 3.71 -26.08 10.69
C GLU A 61 4.38 -24.73 10.42
N SER A 62 3.94 -24.00 9.38
CA SER A 62 4.55 -22.72 8.99
C SER A 62 4.04 -21.49 9.76
N ALA A 63 2.89 -21.56 10.43
CA ALA A 63 2.28 -20.42 11.14
C ALA A 63 3.21 -19.72 12.14
N PRO A 64 3.82 -20.43 13.12
CA PRO A 64 4.63 -19.78 14.15
C PRO A 64 5.87 -19.12 13.56
N TYR A 65 6.48 -19.70 12.53
CA TYR A 65 7.65 -19.14 11.87
C TYR A 65 7.33 -17.87 11.10
N ILE A 66 6.21 -17.83 10.35
CA ILE A 66 5.77 -16.63 9.63
C ILE A 66 5.45 -15.51 10.62
N PHE A 67 4.72 -15.83 11.69
CA PHE A 67 4.36 -14.84 12.71
C PHE A 67 5.60 -14.27 13.41
N LEU A 68 6.54 -15.13 13.82
CA LEU A 68 7.78 -14.69 14.46
C LEU A 68 8.62 -13.84 13.51
N PHE A 69 8.75 -14.26 12.24
CA PHE A 69 9.50 -13.51 11.24
C PHE A 69 8.94 -12.10 11.03
N LEU A 70 7.61 -11.98 10.88
CA LEU A 70 6.95 -10.68 10.76
C LEU A 70 7.13 -9.83 12.02
N LEU A 71 7.05 -10.42 13.22
CA LEU A 71 7.23 -9.72 14.48
C LEU A 71 8.66 -9.17 14.63
N VAL A 72 9.67 -9.98 14.30
CA VAL A 72 11.10 -9.63 14.37
C VAL A 72 11.45 -8.51 13.38
N ILE A 73 10.74 -8.40 12.26
CA ILE A 73 10.92 -7.30 11.31
C ILE A 73 10.14 -6.05 11.76
N ILE A 74 8.84 -6.18 12.03
CA ILE A 74 7.96 -5.02 12.26
C ILE A 74 8.34 -4.27 13.54
N LEU A 75 8.67 -4.97 14.63
CA LEU A 75 8.94 -4.31 15.92
C LEU A 75 10.16 -3.38 15.88
N PRO A 76 11.35 -3.80 15.37
CA PRO A 76 12.50 -2.90 15.25
C PRO A 76 12.24 -1.73 14.31
N PHE A 77 11.59 -1.94 13.16
CA PHE A 77 11.29 -0.86 12.22
C PHE A 77 10.31 0.15 12.82
N TYR A 78 9.30 -0.32 13.55
CA TYR A 78 8.39 0.57 14.27
C TYR A 78 9.08 1.31 15.41
N ALA A 79 9.95 0.65 16.17
CA ALA A 79 10.73 1.29 17.23
C ALA A 79 11.66 2.38 16.65
N LEU A 80 12.34 2.10 15.53
CA LEU A 80 13.17 3.07 14.82
C LEU A 80 12.33 4.26 14.34
N TYR A 81 11.17 4.00 13.72
CA TYR A 81 10.22 5.04 13.31
C TYR A 81 9.77 5.89 14.52
N ALA A 82 9.44 5.25 15.64
CA ALA A 82 8.96 5.93 16.84
C ALA A 82 10.02 6.84 17.45
N VAL A 83 11.29 6.42 17.44
CA VAL A 83 12.43 7.22 17.89
C VAL A 83 12.70 8.38 16.93
N LEU A 84 12.77 8.13 15.61
CA LEU A 84 13.07 9.15 14.61
C LEU A 84 12.02 10.25 14.54
N THR A 85 10.75 9.92 14.77
CA THR A 85 9.64 10.88 14.72
C THR A 85 9.22 11.39 16.09
N CYS A 86 9.93 10.99 17.17
CA CYS A 86 9.64 11.36 18.55
C CYS A 86 8.15 11.19 18.91
N VAL A 87 7.60 10.00 18.64
CA VAL A 87 6.16 9.74 18.76
C VAL A 87 5.70 9.97 20.18
N ARG A 88 4.62 10.75 20.32
CA ARG A 88 3.97 11.03 21.61
C ARG A 88 3.15 9.83 22.09
N TRP A 89 3.03 9.70 23.41
CA TRP A 89 2.23 8.65 24.07
C TRP A 89 0.77 8.58 23.60
N SER A 90 0.14 9.73 23.31
CA SER A 90 -1.23 9.75 22.78
C SER A 90 -1.32 9.04 21.42
N THR A 91 -0.38 9.32 20.52
CA THR A 91 -0.32 8.70 19.19
C THR A 91 0.00 7.21 19.27
N LEU A 92 0.83 6.78 20.22
CA LEU A 92 1.06 5.36 20.49
C LEU A 92 -0.24 4.65 20.92
N SER A 93 -1.03 5.28 21.79
CA SER A 93 -2.33 4.75 22.21
C SER A 93 -3.28 4.59 21.02
N ASP A 94 -3.31 5.56 20.11
CA ASP A 94 -4.13 5.49 18.90
C ASP A 94 -3.71 4.33 17.99
N HIS A 95 -2.40 4.14 17.80
CA HIS A 95 -1.85 3.04 17.02
C HIS A 95 -2.19 1.68 17.64
N LEU A 96 -2.07 1.55 18.97
CA LEU A 96 -2.42 0.33 19.70
C LEU A 96 -3.92 0.02 19.62
N PHE A 97 -4.78 1.04 19.76
CA PHE A 97 -6.22 0.87 19.64
C PHE A 97 -6.62 0.44 18.22
N THR A 98 -5.96 1.01 17.21
CA THR A 98 -6.14 0.61 15.80
C THR A 98 -5.73 -0.85 15.59
N LEU A 99 -4.57 -1.26 16.12
CA LEU A 99 -4.12 -2.66 16.07
C LEU A 99 -5.12 -3.60 16.73
N LEU A 100 -5.58 -3.28 17.95
CA LEU A 100 -6.55 -4.09 18.67
C LEU A 100 -7.86 -4.21 17.90
N THR A 101 -8.33 -3.10 17.33
CA THR A 101 -9.54 -3.07 16.50
C THR A 101 -9.40 -3.99 15.29
N LEU A 102 -8.27 -3.92 14.56
CA LEU A 102 -8.01 -4.78 13.41
C LEU A 102 -7.93 -6.26 13.79
N VAL A 103 -7.26 -6.61 14.89
CA VAL A 103 -7.16 -7.98 15.39
C VAL A 103 -8.53 -8.51 15.80
N PHE A 104 -9.30 -7.71 16.55
CA PHE A 104 -10.63 -8.07 17.01
C PHE A 104 -11.57 -8.35 15.84
N PHE A 105 -11.70 -7.41 14.89
CA PHE A 105 -12.57 -7.60 13.73
C PHE A 105 -12.05 -8.69 12.79
N GLY A 106 -10.74 -8.79 12.58
CA GLY A 106 -10.14 -9.86 11.77
C GLY A 106 -10.46 -11.25 12.33
N TYR A 107 -10.36 -11.42 13.65
CA TYR A 107 -10.71 -12.67 14.31
C TYR A 107 -12.22 -12.92 14.30
N ALA A 108 -13.04 -11.91 14.62
CA ALA A 108 -14.50 -12.03 14.63
C ALA A 108 -15.08 -12.40 13.24
N LEU A 109 -14.45 -11.95 12.17
CA LEU A 109 -14.86 -12.24 10.78
C LEU A 109 -14.26 -13.55 10.23
N THR A 110 -13.31 -14.18 10.92
CA THR A 110 -12.71 -15.45 10.50
C THR A 110 -13.72 -16.55 10.15
N PRO A 111 -14.79 -16.83 10.93
CA PRO A 111 -15.77 -17.85 10.55
C PRO A 111 -16.52 -17.52 9.26
N VAL A 112 -16.83 -16.24 9.03
CA VAL A 112 -17.49 -15.77 7.80
C VAL A 112 -16.57 -15.98 6.59
N ILE A 113 -15.30 -15.59 6.72
CA ILE A 113 -14.29 -15.77 5.67
C ILE A 113 -14.11 -17.26 5.35
N ARG A 114 -14.00 -18.12 6.37
CA ARG A 114 -13.90 -19.58 6.18
C ARG A 114 -15.09 -20.11 5.38
N THR A 115 -16.31 -19.75 5.79
CA THR A 115 -17.54 -20.24 5.16
C THR A 115 -17.62 -19.81 3.70
N LEU A 116 -17.25 -18.56 3.40
CA LEU A 116 -17.26 -18.03 2.02
C LEU A 116 -16.16 -18.67 1.16
N THR A 117 -15.01 -19.00 1.76
CA THR A 117 -13.91 -19.64 1.05
C THR A 117 -14.23 -21.10 0.74
N ASP A 118 -14.92 -21.80 1.64
CA ASP A 118 -15.31 -23.21 1.43
C ASP A 118 -16.36 -23.38 0.32
N THR A 119 -17.17 -22.35 0.03
CA THR A 119 -18.20 -22.40 -1.02
C THR A 119 -17.69 -22.04 -2.42
N ILE A 120 -16.46 -21.54 -2.54
CA ILE A 120 -15.86 -21.05 -3.77
C ILE A 120 -14.66 -21.93 -4.15
N SER A 121 -14.43 -22.14 -5.46
CA SER A 121 -13.32 -22.98 -5.93
C SER A 121 -11.98 -22.27 -5.79
N THR A 122 -10.92 -23.04 -5.50
CA THR A 122 -9.54 -22.52 -5.42
C THR A 122 -9.10 -21.81 -6.69
N ASP A 123 -9.51 -22.30 -7.86
CA ASP A 123 -9.17 -21.72 -9.16
C ASP A 123 -9.72 -20.30 -9.33
N THR A 124 -10.96 -20.07 -8.87
CA THR A 124 -11.55 -18.72 -8.92
C THR A 124 -10.88 -17.77 -7.95
N ILE A 125 -10.40 -18.25 -6.79
CA ILE A 125 -9.60 -17.44 -5.85
C ILE A 125 -8.31 -16.98 -6.54
N TYR A 126 -7.59 -17.88 -7.22
CA TYR A 126 -6.37 -17.50 -7.95
C TYR A 126 -6.65 -16.50 -9.08
N ALA A 127 -7.68 -16.74 -9.88
CA ALA A 127 -8.05 -15.85 -10.98
C ALA A 127 -8.42 -14.45 -10.47
N MET A 128 -9.31 -14.38 -9.47
CA MET A 128 -9.77 -13.10 -8.89
C MET A 128 -8.64 -12.35 -8.19
N SER A 129 -7.79 -13.05 -7.42
CA SER A 129 -6.63 -12.43 -6.75
C SER A 129 -5.68 -11.81 -7.77
N THR A 130 -5.38 -12.54 -8.84
CA THR A 130 -4.48 -12.07 -9.91
C THR A 130 -5.06 -10.86 -10.63
N MET A 131 -6.36 -10.90 -10.97
CA MET A 131 -7.04 -9.75 -11.58
C MET A 131 -7.03 -8.53 -10.65
N LEU A 132 -7.31 -8.70 -9.36
CA LEU A 132 -7.29 -7.62 -8.40
C LEU A 132 -5.89 -7.03 -8.21
N PHE A 133 -4.84 -7.85 -8.23
CA PHE A 133 -3.46 -7.34 -8.20
C PHE A 133 -3.10 -6.56 -9.46
N ILE A 134 -3.49 -7.05 -10.64
CA ILE A 134 -3.27 -6.33 -11.91
C ILE A 134 -4.03 -4.99 -11.90
N LEU A 135 -5.31 -5.00 -11.51
CA LEU A 135 -6.12 -3.79 -11.41
C LEU A 135 -5.52 -2.82 -10.39
N SER A 136 -5.11 -3.32 -9.22
CA SER A 136 -4.43 -2.51 -8.22
C SER A 136 -3.16 -1.88 -8.80
N PHE A 137 -2.32 -2.66 -9.49
CA PHE A 137 -1.07 -2.17 -10.05
C PHE A 137 -1.29 -1.10 -11.13
N ILE A 138 -2.29 -1.27 -12.01
CA ILE A 138 -2.59 -0.33 -13.11
C ILE A 138 -3.25 0.96 -12.60
N PHE A 139 -4.20 0.84 -11.68
CA PHE A 139 -5.01 1.97 -11.22
C PHE A 139 -4.48 2.68 -9.98
N HIS A 140 -3.40 2.18 -9.36
CA HIS A 140 -2.78 2.88 -8.24
C HIS A 140 -2.19 4.22 -8.70
N ASP A 141 -2.45 5.27 -7.93
CA ASP A 141 -1.92 6.60 -8.23
C ASP A 141 -0.46 6.72 -7.75
N TYR A 142 0.47 6.49 -8.67
CA TYR A 142 1.90 6.69 -8.44
C TYR A 142 2.34 8.14 -8.59
N ALA A 143 1.43 9.09 -8.82
CA ALA A 143 1.80 10.48 -9.03
C ALA A 143 2.64 11.01 -7.87
N MET A 144 3.80 11.59 -8.19
CA MET A 144 4.55 12.40 -7.25
C MET A 144 3.86 13.75 -7.08
N SER A 145 3.94 14.32 -5.89
CA SER A 145 3.45 15.69 -5.65
C SER A 145 4.14 16.60 -6.67
N ALA A 146 3.37 17.14 -7.61
CA ALA A 146 3.92 17.98 -8.65
C ALA A 146 4.69 19.15 -7.99
N PRO A 147 5.92 19.44 -8.44
CA PRO A 147 6.61 20.63 -7.98
C PRO A 147 5.73 21.85 -8.25
N VAL A 148 5.44 22.61 -7.20
CA VAL A 148 4.64 23.85 -7.24
C VAL A 148 5.38 24.98 -7.94
#